data_AF-A0A6H9S3N3-F1
#
_entry.id   AF-A0A6H9S3N3-F1
#
_cell.length_a   1.000
_cell.length_b   1.000
_cell.length_c   1.000
_cell.angle_alpha   90.00
_cell.angle_beta   90.00
_cell.angle_gamma   90.00
#
_symmetry.space_group_name_H-M   'P 1'
#
loop_
_entity.id
_entity.type
_entity.pdbx_description
1 polymer ?
#
loop_
_entity_poly.entity_id
_entity_poly.type
_entity_poly.pdbx_seq_one_letter_code
_entity_poly.pdbx_strand_id
1 'polypeptide(L)'
;VIAFGKLSGKYKFRLFQGAPVQFGGQHKLNLILGLATLGLGLTFMFTGNLGAFALMLALAFVLGVLIIIPIGGADMPVVVSMLNSYSGWAAAGIGFSLNNSMLIIAGSLVGSSGAILSYIMCKAMNRSFFNVLLGGFGNTADAAGPAGSKEARPVKS
;
A
#
# COMPACT_ATOMS: atom_id res chain seq x y z
N VAL A 1 6.28 -5.91 -4.40
CA VAL A 1 7.37 -5.61 -5.38
C VAL A 1 7.97 -4.21 -5.19
N ILE A 2 7.17 -3.13 -5.22
CA ILE A 2 7.71 -1.77 -5.08
C ILE A 2 8.32 -1.48 -3.72
N ALA A 3 7.68 -1.95 -2.63
CA ALA A 3 8.23 -1.84 -1.28
C ALA A 3 9.60 -2.52 -1.15
N PHE A 4 9.75 -3.71 -1.74
CA PHE A 4 11.02 -4.43 -1.80
C PHE A 4 12.08 -3.64 -2.59
N GLY A 5 11.72 -3.09 -3.76
CA GLY A 5 12.67 -2.30 -4.55
C GLY A 5 13.11 -1.00 -3.86
N LYS A 6 12.23 -0.36 -3.07
CA LYS A 6 12.58 0.83 -2.26
C LYS A 6 13.53 0.50 -1.10
N LEU A 7 13.43 -0.70 -0.52
CA LEU A 7 14.29 -1.18 0.56
C LEU A 7 15.61 -1.79 0.06
N SER A 8 15.63 -2.37 -1.13
CA SER A 8 16.81 -3.07 -1.68
C SER A 8 17.93 -2.12 -2.11
N GLY A 9 17.68 -0.81 -2.30
CA GLY A 9 18.70 0.20 -2.61
C GLY A 9 19.50 0.00 -3.92
N LYS A 10 19.28 -1.09 -4.66
CA LYS A 10 20.04 -1.49 -5.86
C LYS A 10 19.63 -0.76 -7.15
N TYR A 11 18.56 0.04 -7.14
CA TYR A 11 17.98 0.62 -8.36
C TYR A 11 18.04 2.16 -8.34
N LYS A 12 18.74 2.74 -9.32
CA LYS A 12 18.92 4.20 -9.54
C LYS A 12 17.65 4.97 -9.97
N PHE A 13 16.50 4.30 -10.08
CA PHE A 13 15.27 4.89 -10.59
C PHE A 13 14.57 5.72 -9.49
N ARG A 14 14.11 6.94 -9.79
CA ARG A 14 13.46 7.85 -8.81
C ARG A 14 12.25 7.25 -8.08
N LEU A 15 11.59 6.23 -8.65
CA LEU A 15 10.50 5.47 -8.02
C LEU A 15 10.97 4.52 -6.90
N PHE A 16 12.26 4.18 -6.87
CA PHE A 16 12.90 3.31 -5.87
C PHE A 16 13.83 4.08 -4.91
N GLN A 17 14.00 5.39 -5.08
CA GLN A 17 14.60 6.22 -4.06
C GLN A 17 13.63 6.36 -2.88
N GLY A 18 14.15 6.35 -1.65
CA GLY A 18 13.35 6.46 -0.42
C GLY A 18 12.57 7.78 -0.27
N ALA A 19 12.73 8.72 -1.22
CA ALA A 19 12.02 9.99 -1.24
C ALA A 19 10.58 9.82 -1.80
N PRO A 20 9.56 10.36 -1.11
CA PRO A 20 8.17 10.27 -1.56
C PRO A 20 7.98 11.09 -2.85
N VAL A 21 7.54 10.43 -3.93
CA VAL A 21 7.18 11.11 -5.18
C VAL A 21 5.69 11.42 -5.14
N GLN A 22 5.36 12.67 -4.84
CA GLN A 22 3.99 13.17 -4.85
C GLN A 22 3.70 13.84 -6.19
N PHE A 23 2.60 13.45 -6.84
CA PHE A 23 2.04 14.19 -7.98
C PHE A 23 0.80 14.96 -7.53
N GLY A 24 0.67 16.23 -7.95
CA GLY A 24 -0.54 17.00 -7.70
C GLY A 24 -1.76 16.32 -8.33
N GLY A 25 -2.76 15.96 -7.51
CA GLY A 25 -3.98 15.28 -7.96
C GLY A 25 -3.98 13.75 -7.86
N GLN A 26 -2.91 13.13 -7.34
CA GLN A 26 -2.77 11.68 -7.22
C GLN A 26 -3.89 11.01 -6.41
N HIS A 27 -4.42 11.65 -5.36
CA HIS A 27 -5.55 11.10 -4.61
C HIS A 27 -6.84 11.05 -5.43
N LYS A 28 -7.11 12.08 -6.25
CA LYS A 28 -8.27 12.09 -7.15
C LYS A 28 -8.11 11.02 -8.23
N LEU A 29 -6.91 10.87 -8.78
CA LEU A 29 -6.61 9.87 -9.81
C LEU A 29 -6.73 8.44 -9.24
N ASN A 30 -6.19 8.18 -8.05
CA ASN A 30 -6.32 6.88 -7.38
C ASN A 30 -7.78 6.56 -7.03
N LEU A 31 -8.56 7.57 -6.60
CA LEU A 31 -9.99 7.39 -6.32
C LEU A 31 -10.77 7.06 -7.60
N ILE A 32 -10.52 7.77 -8.70
CA ILE A 32 -11.15 7.51 -10.00
C ILE A 32 -10.78 6.10 -10.50
N LEU A 33 -9.50 5.72 -10.42
CA LEU A 33 -9.06 4.38 -10.78
C LEU A 33 -9.67 3.29 -9.90
N GLY A 34 -9.82 3.55 -8.60
CA GLY A 34 -10.48 2.63 -7.66
C GLY A 34 -11.95 2.41 -8.00
N LEU A 35 -12.68 3.49 -8.27
CA LEU A 35 -14.08 3.43 -8.69
C LEU A 35 -14.22 2.73 -10.06
N ALA A 36 -13.32 3.01 -11.00
CA ALA A 36 -13.30 2.33 -12.30
C ALA A 36 -13.07 0.82 -12.14
N THR A 37 -12.17 0.43 -11.24
CA THR A 37 -11.90 -0.99 -10.94
C THR A 37 -13.12 -1.68 -10.33
N LEU A 38 -13.83 -1.02 -9.40
CA LEU A 38 -15.08 -1.52 -8.84
C LEU A 38 -16.19 -1.63 -9.89
N GLY A 39 -16.34 -0.61 -10.74
CA GLY A 39 -17.31 -0.61 -11.84
C GLY A 39 -17.07 -1.76 -12.81
N LEU A 40 -15.80 -1.99 -13.18
CA LEU A 40 -15.43 -3.14 -14.03
C LEU A 40 -15.70 -4.48 -13.33
N GLY A 41 -15.43 -4.58 -12.03
CA GLY A 41 -15.79 -5.75 -11.23
C GLY A 41 -17.28 -6.06 -11.28
N LEU A 42 -18.14 -5.05 -11.10
CA LEU A 42 -19.59 -5.20 -11.22
C LEU A 42 -20.01 -5.61 -12.63
N THR A 43 -19.45 -4.98 -13.68
CA THR A 43 -19.76 -5.38 -15.07
C THR A 43 -19.35 -6.82 -15.36
N PHE A 44 -18.23 -7.29 -14.81
CA PHE A 44 -17.81 -8.67 -14.90
C PHE A 44 -18.79 -9.61 -14.18
N MET A 45 -19.27 -9.25 -12.98
CA MET A 45 -20.26 -10.05 -12.26
C MET A 45 -21.57 -10.24 -13.02
N PHE A 46 -22.05 -9.21 -13.74
CA PHE A 46 -23.30 -9.30 -14.50
C PHE A 46 -23.15 -9.84 -15.92
N THR A 47 -22.00 -9.62 -16.57
CA THR A 47 -21.81 -9.91 -18.02
C THR A 47 -20.90 -11.12 -18.26
N GLY A 48 -20.08 -11.52 -17.29
CA GLY A 48 -19.06 -12.58 -17.45
C GLY A 48 -17.96 -12.23 -18.46
N ASN A 49 -17.83 -10.97 -18.86
CA ASN A 49 -16.93 -10.55 -19.93
C ASN A 49 -15.46 -10.63 -19.49
N LEU A 50 -14.72 -11.59 -20.03
CA LEU A 50 -13.28 -11.79 -19.79
C LEU A 50 -12.43 -10.55 -20.13
N GLY A 51 -12.84 -9.72 -21.08
CA GLY A 51 -12.18 -8.46 -21.40
C GLY A 51 -12.28 -7.43 -20.26
N ALA A 52 -13.45 -7.35 -19.62
CA ALA A 52 -13.64 -6.50 -18.43
C ALA A 52 -12.80 -7.00 -17.25
N PHE A 53 -12.68 -8.33 -17.08
CA PHE A 53 -11.81 -8.94 -16.06
C PHE A 53 -10.33 -8.65 -16.31
N ALA A 54 -9.84 -8.84 -17.54
CA ALA A 54 -8.45 -8.56 -17.90
C ALA A 54 -8.10 -7.07 -17.71
N LEU A 55 -9.01 -6.17 -18.08
CA LEU A 55 -8.84 -4.73 -17.91
C LEU A 55 -8.87 -4.32 -16.42
N MET A 56 -9.77 -4.92 -15.63
CA MET A 56 -9.79 -4.77 -14.18
C MET A 56 -8.48 -5.24 -13.53
N LEU A 57 -7.94 -6.38 -13.95
CA LEU A 57 -6.67 -6.92 -13.44
C LEU A 57 -5.50 -5.97 -13.75
N ALA A 58 -5.43 -5.47 -14.99
CA ALA A 58 -4.41 -4.50 -15.39
C ALA A 58 -4.52 -3.19 -14.58
N LEU A 59 -5.73 -2.67 -14.39
CA LEU A 59 -5.95 -1.48 -13.57
C LEU A 59 -5.62 -1.70 -12.10
N ALA A 60 -5.96 -2.86 -11.52
CA ALA A 60 -5.61 -3.19 -10.14
C ALA A 60 -4.09 -3.24 -9.93
N PHE A 61 -3.34 -3.74 -10.91
CA PHE A 61 -1.88 -3.73 -10.88
C PHE A 61 -1.34 -2.29 -10.89
N VAL A 62 -1.83 -1.45 -11.82
CA VAL A 62 -1.43 -0.04 -11.94
C VAL A 62 -1.79 0.73 -10.66
N LEU A 63 -2.99 0.54 -10.13
CA LEU A 63 -3.45 1.17 -8.88
C LEU A 63 -2.56 0.75 -7.69
N GLY A 64 -2.23 -0.54 -7.58
CA GLY A 64 -1.30 -1.02 -6.56
C GLY A 64 0.08 -0.35 -6.64
N VAL A 65 0.56 -0.07 -7.86
CA VAL A 65 1.77 0.74 -8.06
C VAL A 65 1.57 2.17 -7.58
N LEU A 66 0.51 2.85 -8.03
CA LEU A 66 0.26 4.25 -7.71
C LEU A 66 0.02 4.54 -6.22
N ILE A 67 -0.52 3.59 -5.45
CA ILE A 67 -0.74 3.76 -4.01
C ILE A 67 0.56 3.65 -3.19
N ILE A 68 1.56 2.86 -3.65
CA ILE A 68 2.80 2.62 -2.89
C ILE A 68 3.89 3.67 -3.20
N ILE A 69 3.85 4.30 -4.38
CA ILE A 69 4.79 5.35 -4.80
C ILE A 69 4.90 6.54 -3.83
N PRO A 70 3.79 7.14 -3.32
CA PRO A 70 3.86 8.34 -2.47
C PRO A 70 4.36 8.02 -1.05
N ILE A 71 4.42 6.75 -0.67
CA ILE A 71 4.83 6.36 0.68
C ILE A 71 6.36 6.43 0.80
N GLY A 72 6.84 7.14 1.82
CA GLY A 72 8.27 7.33 2.09
C GLY A 72 8.96 6.05 2.54
N GLY A 73 10.28 5.95 2.31
CA GLY A 73 11.09 4.78 2.69
C GLY A 73 11.04 4.44 4.18
N ALA A 74 10.89 5.45 5.03
CA ALA A 74 10.80 5.30 6.49
C ALA A 74 9.55 4.54 6.95
N ASP A 75 8.46 4.57 6.17
CA ASP A 75 7.18 3.93 6.50
C ASP A 75 6.99 2.57 5.81
N MET A 76 7.95 2.16 4.97
CA MET A 76 7.87 0.92 4.21
C MET A 76 7.65 -0.34 5.05
N PRO A 77 8.23 -0.51 6.26
CA PRO A 77 7.95 -1.68 7.09
C PRO A 77 6.46 -1.83 7.45
N VAL A 78 5.78 -0.71 7.71
CA VAL A 78 4.34 -0.69 7.98
C VAL A 78 3.55 -1.08 6.73
N VAL A 79 3.92 -0.54 5.57
CA VAL A 79 3.26 -0.88 4.29
C VAL A 79 3.36 -2.37 3.99
N VAL A 80 4.51 -2.99 4.24
CA VAL A 80 4.69 -4.44 4.04
C VAL A 80 3.74 -5.23 4.96
N SER A 81 3.59 -4.81 6.21
CA SER A 81 2.64 -5.43 7.15
C SER A 81 1.18 -5.25 6.69
N MET A 82 0.81 -4.09 6.16
CA MET A 82 -0.52 -3.87 5.60
C MET A 82 -0.78 -4.72 4.34
N LEU A 83 0.21 -4.84 3.45
CA LEU A 83 0.11 -5.72 2.29
C LEU A 83 -0.06 -7.19 2.69
N ASN A 84 0.54 -7.61 3.81
CA ASN A 84 0.32 -8.93 4.40
C ASN A 84 -1.10 -9.10 4.97
N SER A 85 -1.71 -8.04 5.52
CA SER A 85 -3.13 -8.08 5.87
C SER A 85 -4.01 -8.23 4.62
N TYR A 86 -3.73 -7.46 3.57
CA TYR A 86 -4.52 -7.51 2.33
C TYR A 86 -4.46 -8.87 1.62
N SER A 87 -3.33 -9.56 1.62
CA SER A 87 -3.24 -10.92 1.08
C SER A 87 -4.12 -11.91 1.86
N GLY A 88 -4.22 -11.75 3.19
CA GLY A 88 -5.13 -12.54 4.04
C GLY A 88 -6.60 -12.33 3.69
N TRP A 89 -7.04 -11.08 3.55
CA TRP A 89 -8.42 -10.76 3.13
C TRP A 89 -8.72 -11.27 1.72
N ALA A 90 -7.77 -11.17 0.79
CA ALA A 90 -7.92 -11.73 -0.55
C ALA A 90 -8.05 -13.27 -0.52
N ALA A 91 -7.24 -13.96 0.29
CA ALA A 91 -7.31 -15.40 0.47
C ALA A 91 -8.66 -15.84 1.08
N ALA A 92 -9.19 -15.09 2.05
CA ALA A 92 -10.51 -15.35 2.62
C ALA A 92 -11.62 -15.18 1.58
N GLY A 93 -11.55 -14.12 0.75
CA GLY A 93 -12.49 -13.89 -0.35
C GLY A 93 -12.49 -15.02 -1.39
N ILE A 94 -11.31 -15.49 -1.78
CA ILE A 94 -11.17 -16.67 -2.65
C ILE A 94 -11.71 -17.93 -1.95
N GLY A 95 -11.47 -18.07 -0.65
CA GLY A 95 -12.01 -19.15 0.17
C GLY A 95 -13.54 -19.23 0.14
N PHE A 96 -14.23 -18.10 0.19
CA PHE A 96 -15.69 -18.05 -0.02
C PHE A 96 -16.10 -18.47 -1.42
N SER A 97 -15.36 -18.02 -2.45
CA SER A 97 -15.63 -18.40 -3.85
C SER A 97 -15.41 -19.90 -4.11
N LEU A 98 -14.45 -20.52 -3.43
CA LEU A 98 -14.11 -21.95 -3.56
C LEU A 98 -14.81 -22.84 -2.52
N ASN A 99 -15.64 -22.26 -1.64
CA ASN A 99 -16.28 -22.94 -0.51
C ASN A 99 -15.29 -23.71 0.39
N ASN A 100 -14.08 -23.17 0.58
CA ASN A 100 -13.01 -23.82 1.33
C ASN A 100 -12.82 -23.17 2.70
N SER A 101 -13.31 -23.85 3.74
CA SER A 101 -13.24 -23.39 5.13
C SER A 101 -11.81 -23.13 5.63
N MET A 102 -10.81 -23.88 5.14
CA MET A 102 -9.42 -23.66 5.52
C MET A 102 -8.94 -22.28 5.05
N LEU A 103 -9.22 -21.92 3.80
CA LEU A 103 -8.82 -20.63 3.23
C LEU A 103 -9.57 -19.46 3.88
N ILE A 104 -10.85 -19.65 4.24
CA ILE A 104 -11.63 -18.64 4.96
C ILE A 104 -11.03 -18.39 6.35
N ILE A 105 -10.77 -19.45 7.13
CA ILE A 105 -10.24 -19.33 8.48
C ILE A 105 -8.79 -18.82 8.47
N ALA A 106 -7.92 -19.41 7.66
CA ALA A 106 -6.53 -18.99 7.57
C ALA A 106 -6.41 -17.55 7.02
N GLY A 107 -7.18 -17.21 5.98
CA GLY A 107 -7.17 -15.87 5.39
C GLY A 107 -7.66 -14.79 6.35
N SER A 108 -8.77 -15.04 7.06
CA SER A 108 -9.31 -14.08 8.04
C SER A 108 -8.39 -13.91 9.26
N LEU A 109 -7.72 -14.98 9.71
CA LEU A 109 -6.74 -14.93 10.79
C LEU A 109 -5.49 -14.13 10.38
N VAL A 110 -4.93 -14.38 9.20
CA VAL A 110 -3.78 -13.62 8.68
C VAL A 110 -4.16 -12.16 8.43
N GLY A 111 -5.35 -11.92 7.86
CA GLY A 111 -5.86 -10.58 7.58
C GLY A 111 -6.03 -9.73 8.84
N SER A 112 -6.72 -10.27 9.85
CA SER A 112 -6.94 -9.58 11.13
C SER A 112 -5.64 -9.37 11.91
N SER A 113 -4.76 -10.38 11.98
CA SER A 113 -3.45 -10.28 12.63
C SER A 113 -2.56 -9.21 11.97
N GLY A 114 -2.52 -9.17 10.64
CA GLY A 114 -1.77 -8.16 9.89
C GLY A 114 -2.26 -6.73 10.11
N ALA A 115 -3.58 -6.54 10.25
CA ALA A 115 -4.16 -5.22 10.54
C ALA A 115 -3.78 -4.73 11.94
N ILE A 116 -3.86 -5.60 12.95
CA ILE A 116 -3.47 -5.30 14.33
C ILE A 116 -1.97 -4.99 14.41
N LEU A 117 -1.14 -5.81 13.76
CA LEU A 117 0.32 -5.60 13.72
C LEU A 117 0.65 -4.24 13.07
N SER A 118 0.02 -3.92 11.94
CA SER A 118 0.19 -2.64 11.25
C SER A 118 -0.17 -1.45 12.16
N TYR A 119 -1.25 -1.58 12.94
CA TYR A 119 -1.66 -0.56 13.91
C TYR A 119 -0.63 -0.38 15.03
N ILE A 120 -0.13 -1.47 15.61
CA ILE A 120 0.89 -1.43 16.66
C ILE A 120 2.19 -0.82 16.13
N MET A 121 2.60 -1.15 14.91
CA MET A 121 3.79 -0.57 14.26
C MET A 121 3.63 0.94 14.05
N CYS A 122 2.47 1.40 13.58
CA CYS A 122 2.17 2.84 13.46
C CYS A 122 2.29 3.56 14.81
N LYS A 123 1.69 2.97 15.86
CA LYS A 123 1.72 3.51 17.23
C LYS A 123 3.15 3.57 17.79
N ALA A 124 3.95 2.53 17.57
CA ALA A 124 5.36 2.48 17.99
C ALA A 124 6.22 3.55 17.28
N MET A 125 5.85 3.93 16.06
CA MET A 125 6.51 4.99 15.29
C MET A 125 5.95 6.39 15.57
N ASN A 126 5.00 6.53 16.50
CA ASN A 126 4.30 7.78 16.83
C ASN A 126 3.69 8.49 15.60
N ARG A 127 3.24 7.71 14.60
CA ARG A 127 2.62 8.21 13.36
C ARG A 127 1.23 7.59 13.21
N SER A 128 0.27 8.39 12.77
CA SER A 128 -1.09 7.88 12.52
C SER A 128 -1.10 6.95 11.30
N PHE A 129 -1.89 5.87 11.39
CA PHE A 129 -2.09 4.91 10.30
C PHE A 129 -2.51 5.61 8.98
N PHE A 130 -3.37 6.63 9.10
CA PHE A 130 -3.79 7.46 7.96
C PHE A 130 -2.64 8.27 7.35
N ASN A 131 -1.73 8.83 8.15
CA ASN A 131 -0.58 9.57 7.62
C ASN A 131 0.45 8.68 6.92
N VAL A 132 0.50 7.39 7.30
CA VAL A 132 1.34 6.39 6.62
C VAL A 132 0.71 5.94 5.30
N LEU A 133 -0.61 5.66 5.29
CA LEU A 133 -1.33 5.20 4.11
C LEU A 133 -1.47 6.30 3.03
N LEU A 134 -1.72 7.54 3.47
CA LEU A 134 -1.88 8.69 2.56
C LEU A 134 -0.55 9.34 2.18
N GLY A 135 0.57 8.85 2.74
CA GLY A 135 1.92 9.22 2.35
C GLY A 135 2.15 10.72 2.25
N GLY A 136 1.73 11.55 3.20
CA GLY A 136 1.99 13.00 3.11
C GLY A 136 0.98 13.94 3.75
N PHE A 137 -0.10 13.44 4.37
CA PHE A 137 -1.10 14.26 5.07
C PHE A 137 -0.62 14.85 6.43
N GLY A 138 0.68 15.13 6.57
CA GLY A 138 1.28 15.64 7.80
C GLY A 138 2.29 16.77 7.60
N ASN A 139 2.34 17.41 6.42
CA ASN A 139 3.18 18.59 6.21
C ASN A 139 2.39 19.90 6.10
N THR A 140 1.13 19.89 6.51
CA THR A 140 0.32 21.10 6.76
C THR A 140 -0.04 21.11 8.23
N ALA A 141 0.45 22.12 8.94
CA ALA A 141 0.36 22.35 10.39
C ALA A 141 1.35 21.56 11.25
N ASP A 142 2.65 21.76 11.03
CA ASP A 142 3.48 22.39 12.08
C ASP A 142 4.82 22.90 11.51
N ALA A 143 5.03 24.20 11.74
CA ALA A 143 6.28 24.97 11.71
C ALA A 143 7.34 24.68 10.63
N ALA A 144 7.62 25.74 9.85
CA ALA A 144 8.90 25.94 9.19
C ALA A 144 10.09 25.60 10.11
N GLY A 145 10.87 24.59 9.71
CA GLY A 145 12.19 24.29 10.27
C GLY A 145 13.12 23.94 9.10
N PRO A 146 14.30 24.55 9.00
CA PRO A 146 15.14 24.44 7.80
C PRO A 146 15.61 23.02 7.57
N ALA A 147 15.86 22.69 6.30
CA ALA A 147 16.45 21.46 5.82
C ALA A 147 17.72 21.10 6.63
N GLY A 148 17.53 20.29 7.67
CA GLY A 148 18.60 19.76 8.50
C GLY A 148 19.10 18.44 7.92
N SER A 149 20.23 18.51 7.23
CA SER A 149 21.17 17.41 7.02
C SER A 149 21.27 16.54 8.28
N LYS A 150 20.76 15.30 8.22
CA LYS A 150 21.08 14.31 9.24
C LYS A 150 22.36 13.60 8.82
N GLU A 151 23.44 14.08 9.43
CA GLU A 151 24.76 13.48 9.51
C GLU A 151 24.68 11.96 9.70
N ALA A 152 25.50 11.25 8.92
CA ALA A 152 25.92 9.90 9.25
C ALA A 152 26.65 9.95 10.60
N ARG A 153 26.02 9.44 11.66
CA ARG A 153 26.75 9.17 12.91
C ARG A 153 27.71 8.01 12.63
N PRO A 154 29.03 8.19 12.74
CA PRO A 154 29.96 7.07 12.65
C PRO A 154 29.77 6.18 13.90
N VAL A 155 29.63 4.88 13.67
CA VAL A 155 29.68 3.88 14.75
C VAL A 155 31.14 3.81 15.22
N LYS A 156 31.39 3.92 16.53
CA LYS A 156 32.71 3.64 17.09
C LYS A 156 32.96 2.14 17.04
N SER A 157 34.11 1.76 16.48
CA SER A 157 34.73 0.44 16.59
C SER A 157 35.00 0.05 18.04
#